data_AF-A0A2N8N7Q9-F1
#
_entry.id   AF-A0A2N8N7Q9-F1
#
_cell.length_a   1.000
_cell.length_b   1.000
_cell.length_c   1.000
_cell.angle_alpha   90.00
_cell.angle_beta   90.00
_cell.angle_gamma   90.00
#
_symmetry.space_group_name_H-M   'P 1'
#
loop_
_entity.id
_entity.type
_entity.pdbx_description
1 polymer ?
#
loop_
_entity_poly.entity_id
_entity_poly.type
_entity_poly.pdbx_seq_one_letter_code
_entity_poly.pdbx_strand_id
1 'polypeptide(L)'
;MERVKLSKHAKRVFRLLDKGVGHRPADMNPREYNLGALELEGLGFAKCYRNKGCDDVSMAHLLKRGRLYMAGNPTLRNPINWTIVGAIAACITAAAAIAALFIACSKL
;
A
#
# COMPACT_ATOMS: atom_id res chain seq x y z
N MET A 1 -7.22 -15.52 7.40
CA MET A 1 -7.75 -15.06 6.10
C MET A 1 -6.63 -15.19 5.08
N GLU A 2 -6.87 -15.87 3.96
CA GLU A 2 -5.84 -16.11 2.94
C GLU A 2 -5.35 -14.79 2.32
N ARG A 3 -4.04 -14.67 2.12
CA ARG A 3 -3.41 -13.46 1.57
C ARG A 3 -3.51 -13.49 0.05
N VAL A 4 -4.26 -12.55 -0.51
CA VAL A 4 -4.35 -12.37 -1.96
C VAL A 4 -3.24 -11.44 -2.42
N LYS A 5 -2.57 -11.80 -3.53
CA LYS A 5 -1.57 -10.95 -4.17
C LYS A 5 -2.27 -9.79 -4.89
N LEU A 6 -2.20 -8.61 -4.30
CA LEU A 6 -2.74 -7.37 -4.88
C LEU A 6 -1.66 -6.63 -5.69
N SER A 7 -2.05 -6.07 -6.84
CA SER A 7 -1.19 -5.16 -7.62
C SER A 7 -0.89 -3.86 -6.87
N LYS A 8 0.10 -3.10 -7.36
CA LYS A 8 0.42 -1.78 -6.82
C LYS A 8 -0.79 -0.83 -6.90
N HIS A 9 -1.54 -0.89 -8.00
CA HIS A 9 -2.73 -0.06 -8.23
C HIS A 9 -3.88 -0.45 -7.30
N ALA A 10 -4.18 -1.76 -7.19
CA ALA A 10 -5.20 -2.26 -6.28
C ALA A 10 -4.89 -1.88 -4.83
N LYS A 11 -3.65 -2.04 -4.36
CA LYS A 11 -3.24 -1.60 -3.02
C LYS A 11 -3.47 -0.09 -2.80
N ARG A 12 -3.20 0.74 -3.81
CA ARG A 12 -3.42 2.19 -3.74
C ARG A 12 -4.90 2.52 -3.65
N VAL A 13 -5.74 1.93 -4.51
CA VAL A 13 -7.19 2.12 -4.48
C VAL A 13 -7.80 1.57 -3.19
N PHE A 14 -7.38 0.40 -2.71
CA PHE A 14 -7.87 -0.19 -1.46
C PHE A 14 -7.70 0.78 -0.27
N ARG A 15 -6.53 1.45 -0.20
CA ARG A 15 -6.26 2.48 0.82
C ARG A 15 -7.11 3.73 0.66
N LEU A 16 -7.41 4.15 -0.57
CA LEU A 16 -8.31 5.28 -0.81
C LEU A 16 -9.71 4.94 -0.29
N LEU A 17 -10.20 3.75 -0.62
CA LEU A 17 -11.52 3.29 -0.18
C LEU A 17 -11.59 3.08 1.34
N ASP A 18 -10.52 2.60 1.99
CA ASP A 18 -10.43 2.49 3.46
C ASP A 18 -10.53 3.85 4.15
N LYS A 19 -10.00 4.91 3.50
CA LYS A 19 -10.12 6.31 3.96
C LYS A 19 -11.47 6.95 3.61
N GLY A 20 -12.40 6.22 2.99
CA GLY A 20 -13.68 6.76 2.54
C GLY A 20 -13.63 7.56 1.24
N VAL A 21 -12.49 7.58 0.54
CA VAL A 21 -12.32 8.28 -0.74
C VAL A 21 -12.74 7.35 -1.87
N GLY A 22 -14.03 7.37 -2.19
CA GLY A 22 -14.64 6.51 -3.22
C GLY A 22 -14.49 7.00 -4.66
N HIS A 23 -14.16 8.27 -4.86
CA HIS A 23 -13.92 8.84 -6.20
C HIS A 23 -12.43 8.84 -6.52
N ARG A 24 -12.12 8.84 -7.81
CA ARG A 24 -10.74 9.01 -8.28
C ARG A 24 -10.21 10.39 -7.84
N PRO A 25 -9.08 10.47 -7.11
CA PRO A 25 -8.41 11.73 -6.83
C PRO A 25 -7.95 12.44 -8.11
N ALA A 26 -7.98 13.77 -8.13
CA ALA A 26 -7.63 14.55 -9.33
C ALA A 26 -6.19 14.30 -9.82
N ASP A 27 -5.25 14.08 -8.90
CA ASP A 27 -3.83 13.81 -9.12
C ASP A 27 -3.53 12.35 -9.55
N MET A 28 -4.54 11.46 -9.52
CA MET A 28 -4.38 10.06 -9.87
C MET A 28 -4.77 9.81 -11.32
N ASN A 29 -3.90 9.13 -12.08
CA ASN A 29 -4.18 8.74 -13.46
C ASN A 29 -5.46 7.85 -13.53
N PRO A 30 -6.43 8.14 -14.41
CA PRO A 30 -7.66 7.36 -14.59
C PRO A 30 -7.41 5.87 -14.81
N ARG A 31 -6.43 5.52 -15.64
CA ARG A 31 -6.09 4.12 -15.94
C ARG A 31 -5.60 3.37 -14.70
N GLU A 32 -4.80 4.03 -13.86
CA GLU A 32 -4.34 3.42 -12.60
C GLU A 32 -5.49 3.17 -11.64
N TYR A 33 -6.43 4.12 -11.56
CA TYR A 33 -7.59 3.98 -10.70
C TYR A 33 -8.49 2.85 -11.17
N ASN A 34 -8.81 2.80 -12.46
CA ASN A 34 -9.62 1.75 -13.05
C ASN A 34 -8.99 0.37 -12.85
N LEU A 35 -7.71 0.20 -13.17
CA LEU A 35 -7.01 -1.08 -12.98
C LEU A 35 -7.10 -1.56 -11.52
N GLY A 36 -6.86 -0.67 -10.57
CA GLY A 36 -6.96 -1.00 -9.15
C GLY A 36 -8.39 -1.30 -8.70
N ALA A 37 -9.36 -0.48 -9.09
CA ALA A 37 -10.75 -0.63 -8.70
C ALA A 37 -11.39 -1.92 -9.26
N LEU A 38 -11.12 -2.22 -10.54
CA LEU A 38 -11.63 -3.41 -11.20
C LEU A 38 -11.00 -4.70 -10.68
N GLU A 39 -9.71 -4.67 -10.31
CA GLU A 39 -9.07 -5.80 -9.63
C GLU A 39 -9.75 -6.07 -8.27
N LEU A 40 -10.04 -5.02 -7.49
CA LEU A 40 -10.75 -5.18 -6.21
C LEU A 40 -12.20 -5.65 -6.38
N GLU A 41 -12.86 -5.24 -7.44
CA GLU A 41 -14.19 -5.73 -7.80
C GLU A 41 -14.17 -7.21 -8.18
N GLY A 42 -13.22 -7.62 -9.04
CA GLY A 42 -13.04 -9.04 -9.42
C GLY A 42 -12.72 -9.95 -8.23
N LEU A 43 -12.07 -9.42 -7.19
CA LEU A 43 -11.80 -10.14 -5.93
C LEU A 43 -12.96 -10.11 -4.94
N GLY A 44 -14.05 -9.39 -5.25
CA GLY A 44 -15.20 -9.22 -4.35
C GLY A 44 -14.88 -8.36 -3.12
N PHE A 45 -13.86 -7.51 -3.19
CA PHE A 45 -13.49 -6.59 -2.11
C PHE A 45 -14.15 -5.23 -2.24
N ALA A 46 -14.44 -4.80 -3.47
CA ALA A 46 -15.08 -3.53 -3.77
C ALA A 46 -16.24 -3.72 -4.76
N LYS A 47 -17.06 -2.68 -4.90
CA LYS A 47 -18.03 -2.53 -5.98
C LYS A 47 -17.76 -1.23 -6.71
N CYS A 48 -17.69 -1.29 -8.04
CA CYS A 48 -17.45 -0.15 -8.91
C CYS A 48 -18.77 0.37 -9.50
N TYR A 49 -18.79 1.68 -9.76
CA TYR A 49 -19.83 2.36 -10.49
C TYR A 49 -19.19 3.04 -11.70
N ARG A 50 -19.88 2.96 -12.83
CA ARG A 50 -19.46 3.55 -14.11
C ARG A 50 -20.59 4.42 -14.62
N ASN A 51 -20.24 5.51 -15.29
CA ASN A 51 -21.24 6.38 -15.91
C ASN A 51 -21.73 5.75 -17.22
N LYS A 52 -23.01 5.96 -17.56
CA LYS A 52 -23.55 5.46 -18.84
C LYS A 52 -22.73 6.01 -20.01
N GLY A 53 -22.28 5.13 -20.90
CA GLY A 53 -21.48 5.49 -22.07
C GLY A 53 -19.98 5.70 -21.78
N CYS A 54 -19.50 5.37 -20.58
CA CYS A 54 -18.08 5.45 -20.24
C CYS A 54 -17.62 4.17 -19.52
N ASP A 55 -16.48 3.62 -19.94
CA ASP A 55 -15.88 2.46 -19.29
C ASP A 55 -15.12 2.79 -18.01
N ASP A 56 -14.90 4.08 -17.73
CA ASP A 56 -14.18 4.53 -16.56
C ASP A 56 -14.99 4.37 -15.27
N VAL A 57 -14.29 3.97 -14.21
CA VAL A 57 -14.86 3.86 -12.87
C VAL A 57 -15.02 5.26 -12.28
N SER A 58 -16.27 5.70 -12.14
CA SER A 58 -16.61 7.00 -11.55
C SER A 58 -16.54 6.98 -10.02
N MET A 59 -16.86 5.83 -9.42
CA MET A 59 -16.82 5.63 -7.97
C MET A 59 -16.60 4.17 -7.63
N ALA A 60 -15.94 3.89 -6.51
CA ALA A 60 -15.91 2.56 -5.90
C ALA A 60 -16.12 2.66 -4.38
N HIS A 61 -16.53 1.56 -3.74
CA HIS A 61 -16.55 1.45 -2.28
C HIS A 61 -16.26 0.03 -1.82
N LEU A 62 -15.75 -0.12 -0.60
CA LEU A 62 -15.47 -1.43 -0.02
C LEU A 62 -16.75 -2.16 0.39
N LEU A 63 -16.83 -3.42 -0.05
CA LEU A 63 -17.77 -4.40 0.47
C LEU A 63 -17.32 -4.89 1.85
N LYS A 64 -18.23 -5.58 2.56
CA LYS A 64 -17.95 -6.15 3.89
C LYS A 64 -16.68 -7.01 3.89
N ARG A 65 -16.49 -7.84 2.85
CA ARG A 65 -15.28 -8.67 2.67
C ARG A 65 -14.02 -7.82 2.56
N GLY A 66 -14.06 -6.74 1.77
CA GLY A 66 -12.92 -5.82 1.63
C GLY A 66 -12.56 -5.12 2.94
N ARG A 67 -13.55 -4.70 3.73
CA ARG A 67 -13.32 -4.09 5.06
C ARG A 67 -12.70 -5.07 6.05
N LEU A 68 -13.24 -6.30 6.11
CA LEU A 68 -12.67 -7.36 6.95
C LEU A 68 -11.26 -7.74 6.52
N TYR A 69 -11.01 -7.78 5.20
CA TYR A 69 -9.67 -7.98 4.66
C TYR A 69 -8.73 -6.85 5.10
N MET A 70 -9.15 -5.58 5.02
CA MET A 70 -8.34 -4.47 5.51
C MET A 70 -8.00 -4.60 7.00
N ALA A 71 -8.98 -4.91 7.84
CA ALA A 71 -8.78 -5.08 9.28
C ALA A 71 -7.77 -6.20 9.61
N GLY A 72 -7.80 -7.31 8.86
CA GLY A 72 -6.85 -8.42 9.02
C GLY A 72 -5.48 -8.20 8.37
N ASN A 73 -5.25 -7.09 7.66
CA ASN A 73 -4.04 -6.81 6.90
C ASN A 73 -3.47 -5.42 7.21
N PRO A 74 -2.90 -5.19 8.40
CA PRO A 74 -2.44 -3.87 8.83
C PRO A 74 -1.37 -3.26 7.91
N THR A 75 -0.52 -4.08 7.27
CA THR A 75 0.52 -3.63 6.32
C THR A 75 -0.03 -3.03 5.04
N LEU A 76 -1.28 -3.32 4.67
CA LEU A 76 -1.93 -2.68 3.53
C LEU A 76 -2.42 -1.28 3.89
N ARG A 77 -2.77 -1.05 5.16
CA ARG A 77 -3.30 0.21 5.69
C ARG A 77 -2.15 1.17 5.98
N ASN A 78 -1.11 0.64 6.62
CA ASN A 78 0.13 1.34 6.90
C ASN A 78 1.30 0.62 6.22
N PRO A 79 1.68 1.00 5.00
CA PRO A 79 2.82 0.39 4.33
C PRO A 79 4.12 0.71 5.09
N ILE A 80 4.97 -0.30 5.26
CA ILE A 80 6.29 -0.12 5.87
C ILE A 80 7.12 0.82 4.98
N ASN A 81 7.65 1.88 5.58
CA ASN A 81 8.55 2.80 4.90
C ASN A 81 9.96 2.19 4.86
N TRP A 82 10.27 1.48 3.78
CA TRP A 82 11.57 0.84 3.58
C TRP A 82 12.75 1.81 3.54
N THR A 83 12.52 3.08 3.17
CA THR A 83 13.56 4.12 3.23
C THR A 83 13.96 4.41 4.67
N ILE A 84 12.99 4.51 5.59
CA ILE A 84 13.26 4.67 7.03
C ILE A 84 13.96 3.43 7.58
N VAL A 85 13.50 2.23 7.21
CA VAL A 85 14.15 0.98 7.63
C VAL A 85 15.61 0.93 7.17
N GLY A 86 15.88 1.31 5.92
CA GLY A 86 17.24 1.40 5.39
C GLY A 86 18.10 2.42 6.11
N ALA A 87 17.55 3.60 6.43
CA ALA A 87 18.26 4.62 7.18
C ALA A 87 18.66 4.12 8.59
N ILE A 88 17.73 3.44 9.29
CA ILE A 88 18.00 2.85 10.61
C ILE A 88 19.11 1.79 10.50
N ALA A 89 19.05 0.91 9.51
CA ALA A 89 20.06 -0.13 9.30
C ALA A 89 21.45 0.47 9.04
N ALA A 90 21.53 1.54 8.23
CA ALA A 90 22.77 2.25 7.97
C ALA A 90 23.37 2.87 9.24
N CYS A 91 22.55 3.51 10.09
CA CYS A 91 23.00 4.07 11.36
C CYS A 91 23.57 2.99 12.30
N ILE A 92 22.90 1.84 12.43
CA ILE A 92 23.39 0.72 13.26
C ILE A 92 24.72 0.20 12.74
N THR A 93 24.85 0.06 11.42
CA THR A 93 26.07 -0.44 10.78
C THR A 93 27.23 0.53 10.99
N ALA A 94 26.99 1.83 10.85
CA ALA A 94 27.99 2.86 11.12
C ALA A 94 28.46 2.86 12.58
N ALA A 95 27.52 2.76 13.54
CA ALA A 95 27.86 2.68 14.95
C ALA A 95 28.71 1.44 15.28
N ALA A 96 28.36 0.28 14.72
CA ALA A 96 29.13 -0.94 14.89
C ALA A 96 30.54 -0.83 14.28
N ALA A 97 30.68 -0.22 13.10
CA ALA A 97 31.96 0.01 12.46
C ALA A 97 32.87 0.94 13.29
N ILE A 98 32.30 2.02 13.85
CA ILE A 98 33.02 2.94 14.74
C ILE A 98 33.49 2.21 16.01
N ALA A 99 32.62 1.43 16.64
CA ALA A 99 32.98 0.64 17.83
C ALA A 99 34.10 -0.38 17.51
N ALA A 100 34.02 -1.08 16.38
CA ALA A 100 35.05 -2.00 15.93
C ALA A 100 36.39 -1.29 15.69
N LEU A 101 36.36 -0.08 15.11
CA LEU A 101 37.56 0.73 14.89
C LEU A 101 38.22 1.11 16.23
N PHE A 102 37.45 1.56 17.22
CA PHE A 102 37.97 1.87 18.55
C PHE A 102 38.61 0.64 19.22
N ILE A 103 37.97 -0.53 19.13
CA ILE A 103 38.53 -1.78 19.67
C ILE A 103 39.85 -2.13 18.95
N ALA A 104 39.89 -2.07 17.62
CA ALA A 104 41.08 -2.36 16.84
C ALA A 104 42.24 -1.39 17.17
N CYS A 105 41.96 -0.09 17.25
CA CYS A 105 42.96 0.93 17.59
C CYS A 105 43.42 0.86 19.05
N SER A 106 42.58 0.39 19.99
CA SER A 106 42.96 0.23 21.40
C SER A 106 43.84 -1.00 21.70
N LYS A 107 44.03 -1.88 20.71
CA LYS A 107 44.88 -3.07 20.81
C LYS A 107 46.22 -2.94 20.05
N LEU A 108 46.50 -1.75 19.52
CA LEU A 108 47.81 -1.31 19.01
C LEU A 108 48.54 -0.54 20.11
#